data_AF-A0A416EI83-F1
#
_entry.id   AF-A0A416EI83-F1
#
_cell.length_a   1.000
_cell.length_b   1.000
_cell.length_c   1.000
_cell.angle_alpha   90.00
_cell.angle_beta   90.00
_cell.angle_gamma   90.00
#
_symmetry.space_group_name_H-M   'P 1'
#
loop_
_entity.id
_entity.type
_entity.pdbx_description
1 polymer ?
#
loop_
_entity_poly.entity_id
_entity_poly.type
_entity_poly.pdbx_seq_one_letter_code
_entity_poly.pdbx_strand_id
1 'polypeptide(L)'
;MFNQNWFDEKNYTMFIDETECRAYYDTNTRNIYVVTEHHDGSNIKELMPGAKNYGELIMLYENRQNSSEKTYTVTFSTRIDIPVKASSVEEAKEKAVEMFENYSAAVHPYHIHVGDIVDIINRS
;
A
#
# COMPACT_ATOMS: atom_id res chain seq x y z
N MET A 1 21.27 -18.53 -0.71
CA MET A 1 20.56 -17.29 -0.36
C MET A 1 20.67 -16.36 -1.55
N PHE A 2 19.59 -16.21 -2.34
CA PHE A 2 19.54 -15.19 -3.39
C PHE A 2 19.38 -13.84 -2.72
N ASN A 3 20.23 -12.88 -3.11
CA ASN A 3 20.32 -11.55 -2.51
C ASN A 3 19.04 -10.77 -2.87
N GLN A 4 18.07 -10.72 -1.95
CA GLN A 4 16.69 -10.21 -2.15
C GLN A 4 16.58 -8.67 -2.20
N ASN A 5 17.64 -7.93 -2.54
CA ASN A 5 17.66 -6.46 -2.43
C ASN A 5 17.73 -5.73 -3.78
N TRP A 6 17.35 -6.37 -4.90
CA TRP A 6 17.36 -5.71 -6.22
C TRP A 6 16.46 -4.47 -6.28
N PHE A 7 15.34 -4.49 -5.54
CA PHE A 7 14.38 -3.38 -5.51
C PHE A 7 14.63 -2.36 -4.39
N ASP A 8 15.71 -2.51 -3.62
CA ASP A 8 16.13 -1.51 -2.62
C ASP A 8 16.90 -0.34 -3.26
N GLU A 9 17.23 -0.44 -4.54
CA GLU A 9 17.90 0.64 -5.27
C GLU A 9 16.94 1.81 -5.56
N LYS A 10 17.47 3.05 -5.53
CA LYS A 10 16.69 4.30 -5.64
C LYS A 10 15.93 4.48 -6.96
N ASN A 11 16.24 3.69 -7.98
CA ASN A 11 15.57 3.74 -9.28
C ASN A 11 14.30 2.89 -9.34
N TYR A 12 14.01 2.08 -8.32
CA TYR A 12 12.78 1.30 -8.26
C TYR A 12 11.75 1.98 -7.39
N THR A 13 10.58 2.23 -7.96
CA THR A 13 9.42 2.74 -7.23
C THR A 13 8.36 1.65 -7.16
N MET A 14 8.07 1.17 -5.95
CA MET A 14 6.98 0.23 -5.71
C MET A 14 5.63 0.94 -5.89
N PHE A 15 4.72 0.34 -6.66
CA PHE A 15 3.38 0.88 -6.88
C PHE A 15 2.26 -0.14 -6.69
N ILE A 16 2.58 -1.42 -6.52
CA ILE A 16 1.68 -2.44 -5.99
C ILE A 16 2.40 -3.11 -4.82
N ASP A 17 1.73 -3.17 -3.68
CA ASP A 17 2.23 -3.78 -2.44
C ASP A 17 1.12 -4.65 -1.84
N GLU A 18 0.93 -5.82 -2.43
CA GLU A 18 0.03 -6.84 -1.93
C GLU A 18 0.85 -8.02 -1.38
N THR A 19 0.28 -8.74 -0.41
CA THR A 19 0.97 -9.80 0.35
C THR A 19 1.70 -10.81 -0.54
N GLU A 20 1.11 -11.18 -1.68
CA GLU A 20 1.64 -12.19 -2.59
C GLU A 20 2.13 -11.59 -3.93
N CYS A 21 1.99 -10.28 -4.12
CA CYS A 21 2.28 -9.62 -5.40
C CYS A 21 2.76 -8.19 -5.18
N ARG A 22 3.99 -7.90 -5.62
CA ARG A 22 4.56 -6.55 -5.62
C ARG A 22 4.91 -6.14 -7.04
N ALA A 23 4.73 -4.86 -7.36
CA ALA A 23 5.13 -4.32 -8.66
C ALA A 23 6.01 -3.09 -8.50
N TYR A 24 7.11 -3.07 -9.24
CA TYR A 24 8.13 -2.02 -9.21
C TYR A 24 8.30 -1.42 -10.60
N TYR A 25 8.35 -0.10 -10.67
CA TYR A 25 8.70 0.64 -11.88
C TYR A 25 10.16 1.06 -11.79
N ASP A 26 10.96 0.70 -12.78
CA ASP A 26 12.35 1.16 -12.91
C ASP A 26 12.38 2.49 -13.65
N THR A 27 12.75 3.57 -12.96
CA THR A 27 12.78 4.92 -13.53
C THR A 27 13.86 5.10 -14.60
N ASN A 28 14.87 4.22 -14.66
CA ASN A 28 15.94 4.30 -15.65
C ASN A 28 15.54 3.64 -16.97
N THR A 29 15.08 2.39 -16.91
CA THR A 29 14.75 1.59 -18.11
C THR A 29 13.28 1.73 -18.52
N ARG A 30 12.42 2.20 -17.61
CA ARG A 30 10.96 2.20 -17.73
C ARG A 30 10.37 0.80 -17.76
N ASN A 31 11.12 -0.22 -17.35
CA ASN A 31 10.59 -1.57 -17.23
C ASN A 31 9.75 -1.70 -15.96
N ILE A 32 8.76 -2.59 -16.00
CA ILE A 32 7.95 -2.95 -14.84
C ILE A 32 8.35 -4.37 -14.41
N TYR A 33 8.62 -4.54 -13.13
CA TYR A 33 8.94 -5.83 -12.54
C TYR A 33 7.81 -6.25 -11.63
N VAL A 34 7.18 -7.38 -11.94
CA VAL A 34 6.14 -7.98 -11.10
C VAL A 34 6.77 -9.14 -10.34
N VAL A 35 6.75 -9.05 -9.02
CA VAL A 35 7.26 -10.05 -8.10
C VAL A 35 6.07 -10.77 -7.50
N THR A 36 5.93 -12.07 -7.75
CA THR A 36 4.94 -12.91 -7.09
C THR A 36 5.62 -13.80 -6.07
N GLU A 37 5.14 -13.79 -4.83
CA GLU A 37 5.65 -14.64 -3.76
C GLU A 37 4.81 -15.90 -3.65
N HIS A 38 5.48 -17.05 -3.66
CA HIS A 38 4.89 -18.36 -3.44
C HIS A 38 5.59 -19.05 -2.27
N HIS A 39 4.94 -20.07 -1.71
CA HIS A 39 5.49 -20.86 -0.60
C HIS A 39 6.85 -21.52 -0.92
N ASP A 40 7.16 -21.76 -2.20
CA ASP A 40 8.37 -22.40 -2.70
C ASP A 40 9.41 -21.39 -3.27
N GLY A 41 9.09 -20.10 -3.28
CA GLY A 41 10.00 -19.05 -3.73
C GLY A 41 9.29 -17.89 -4.42
N SER A 42 10.06 -16.90 -4.85
CA SER A 42 9.53 -15.74 -5.58
C SER A 42 9.78 -15.88 -7.08
N ASN A 43 8.79 -15.50 -7.90
CA ASN A 43 8.96 -15.33 -9.34
C ASN A 43 9.05 -13.84 -9.66
N ILE A 44 9.96 -13.46 -10.55
CA ILE A 44 10.08 -12.09 -11.05
C ILE A 44 9.81 -12.09 -12.54
N LYS A 45 8.83 -11.30 -12.97
CA LYS A 45 8.50 -11.07 -14.37
C LYS A 45 8.84 -9.64 -14.75
N GLU A 46 9.74 -9.49 -15.71
CA GLU A 46 10.06 -8.21 -16.34
C GLU A 46 9.14 -7.92 -17.51
N LEU A 47 8.64 -6.69 -17.59
CA LEU A 47 7.79 -6.18 -18.65
C LEU A 47 8.41 -4.91 -19.22
N MET A 48 8.89 -5.02 -20.46
CA MET A 48 9.41 -3.88 -21.21
C MET A 48 8.27 -3.03 -21.78
N PRO A 49 8.50 -1.73 -22.04
CA PRO A 49 7.54 -0.89 -22.75
C PRO A 49 7.04 -1.54 -24.05
N GLY A 50 5.72 -1.60 -24.21
CA GLY A 50 5.06 -2.24 -25.36
C GLY A 50 4.79 -3.74 -25.20
N ALA A 51 5.23 -4.38 -24.11
CA ALA A 51 4.82 -5.74 -23.78
C ALA A 51 3.31 -5.83 -23.50
N LYS A 52 2.73 -7.02 -23.70
CA LYS A 52 1.34 -7.29 -23.36
C LYS A 52 1.11 -7.02 -21.86
N ASN A 53 0.04 -6.30 -21.52
CA ASN A 53 -0.33 -5.83 -20.18
C ASN A 53 0.57 -4.74 -19.58
N TYR A 54 1.60 -4.26 -20.29
CA TYR A 54 2.43 -3.14 -19.81
C TYR A 54 1.58 -1.86 -19.68
N GLY A 55 0.70 -1.59 -20.65
CA GLY A 55 -0.14 -0.39 -20.69
C GLY A 55 -1.04 -0.22 -19.46
N GLU A 56 -1.65 -1.29 -18.99
CA GLU A 56 -2.51 -1.27 -17.81
C GLU A 56 -1.71 -1.00 -16.53
N LEU A 57 -0.55 -1.64 -16.40
CA LEU A 57 0.32 -1.48 -15.22
C LEU A 57 0.97 -0.10 -15.16
N ILE A 58 1.41 0.46 -16.30
CA ILE A 58 1.98 1.81 -16.30
C ILE A 58 0.92 2.87 -15.99
N MET A 59 -0.32 2.71 -16.46
CA MET A 59 -1.43 3.59 -16.07
C MET A 59 -1.69 3.54 -14.56
N LEU A 60 -1.64 2.35 -13.94
CA LEU A 60 -1.76 2.23 -12.49
C LEU A 60 -0.63 2.93 -11.75
N TYR A 61 0.60 2.78 -12.22
CA TYR A 61 1.76 3.50 -11.69
C TYR A 61 1.56 5.01 -11.78
N GLU A 62 1.26 5.54 -12.97
CA GLU A 62 1.07 6.97 -13.20
C GLU A 62 -0.08 7.54 -12.37
N ASN A 63 -1.21 6.82 -12.27
CA ASN A 63 -2.33 7.22 -11.43
C ASN A 63 -1.95 7.30 -9.95
N ARG A 64 -1.10 6.39 -9.45
CA ARG A 64 -0.61 6.45 -8.07
C ARG A 64 0.37 7.58 -7.85
N GLN A 65 1.26 7.87 -8.80
CA GLN A 65 2.17 9.01 -8.70
C GLN A 65 1.43 10.36 -8.73
N ASN A 66 0.34 10.42 -9.49
CA ASN A 66 -0.51 11.60 -9.59
C ASN A 66 -1.59 11.68 -8.50
N SER A 67 -1.72 10.64 -7.68
CA SER A 67 -2.64 10.63 -6.54
C SER A 67 -2.09 11.53 -5.44
N SER A 68 -2.88 12.53 -5.04
CA SER A 68 -2.62 13.27 -3.80
C SER A 68 -2.85 12.42 -2.55
N GLU A 69 -3.59 11.32 -2.69
CA GLU A 69 -3.89 10.40 -1.60
C GLU A 69 -2.74 9.43 -1.34
N LYS A 70 -2.38 9.32 -0.07
CA LYS A 70 -1.40 8.37 0.48
C LYS A 70 -2.12 7.40 1.42
N THR A 71 -1.51 6.24 1.65
CA THR A 71 -2.01 5.30 2.65
C THR A 71 -1.40 5.61 4.01
N TYR A 72 -2.24 5.92 4.99
CA TYR A 72 -1.86 6.09 6.38
C TYR A 72 -2.32 4.87 7.19
N THR A 73 -1.47 4.39 8.09
CA THR A 73 -1.88 3.46 9.14
C THR A 73 -2.17 4.28 10.39
N VAL A 74 -3.43 4.27 10.84
CA VAL A 74 -3.87 4.93 12.07
C VAL A 74 -4.02 3.88 13.15
N THR A 75 -3.26 4.02 14.24
CA THR A 75 -3.28 3.10 15.37
C THR A 75 -4.07 3.69 16.52
N PHE A 76 -5.11 2.98 16.96
CA PHE A 76 -5.91 3.32 18.13
C PHE A 76 -5.30 2.72 19.41
N SER A 77 -5.55 3.35 20.56
CA SER A 77 -5.13 2.85 21.89
C SER A 77 -5.63 1.43 22.22
N THR A 78 -6.70 0.99 21.57
CA THR A 78 -7.21 -0.39 21.58
C THR A 78 -6.34 -1.38 20.79
N ARG A 79 -5.21 -0.92 20.23
CA ARG A 79 -4.27 -1.66 19.37
C ARG A 79 -4.89 -2.15 18.07
N ILE A 80 -5.88 -1.41 17.57
CA ILE A 80 -6.46 -1.63 16.25
C ILE A 80 -5.77 -0.69 15.26
N ASP A 81 -5.22 -1.27 14.21
CA ASP A 81 -4.61 -0.55 13.09
C ASP A 81 -5.61 -0.46 11.94
N ILE A 82 -5.92 0.76 11.51
CA ILE A 82 -6.79 1.02 10.35
C ILE A 82 -5.96 1.62 9.22
N PRO A 83 -5.84 0.93 8.06
CA PRO A 83 -5.26 1.53 6.86
C PRO A 83 -6.30 2.43 6.18
N VAL A 84 -5.91 3.68 5.91
CA VAL A 84 -6.79 4.71 5.33
C VAL A 84 -6.09 5.40 4.16
N LYS A 85 -6.79 5.54 3.03
CA LYS A 85 -6.36 6.43 1.95
C LYS A 85 -6.85 7.85 2.20
N ALA A 86 -5.93 8.80 2.26
CA ALA A 86 -6.22 10.20 2.51
C ALA A 86 -5.17 11.11 1.89
N SER A 87 -5.53 12.36 1.60
CA SER A 87 -4.61 13.38 1.08
C SER A 87 -3.84 14.11 2.19
N SER A 88 -4.29 14.00 3.45
CA SER A 88 -3.67 14.62 4.63
C SER A 88 -3.77 13.73 5.86
N VAL A 89 -3.00 14.06 6.90
CA VAL A 89 -3.08 13.39 8.21
C VAL A 89 -4.42 13.65 8.88
N GLU A 90 -4.95 14.86 8.77
CA GLU A 90 -6.25 15.26 9.29
C GLU A 90 -7.38 14.44 8.66
N GLU A 91 -7.39 14.32 7.33
CA GLU A 91 -8.37 13.49 6.62
C GLU A 91 -8.22 12.00 6.98
N ALA A 92 -6.98 11.51 7.17
CA ALA A 92 -6.75 10.14 7.62
C ALA A 92 -7.35 9.88 9.00
N LYS A 93 -7.25 10.84 9.94
CA LYS A 93 -7.86 10.74 11.27
C LYS A 93 -9.37 10.66 11.20
N GLU A 94 -10.01 11.57 10.46
CA GLU A 94 -11.47 11.64 10.34
C GLU A 94 -12.04 10.34 9.77
N LYS A 95 -11.48 9.86 8.66
CA LYS A 95 -11.87 8.59 8.03
C LYS A 95 -11.60 7.39 8.95
N ALA A 96 -10.48 7.36 9.67
CA ALA A 96 -10.17 6.26 10.58
C ALA A 96 -11.18 6.18 11.74
N VAL A 97 -11.58 7.31 12.31
CA VAL A 97 -12.59 7.36 13.38
C VAL A 97 -13.93 6.85 12.87
N GLU A 98 -14.39 7.31 11.70
CA GLU A 98 -15.64 6.83 11.09
C GLU A 98 -15.62 5.31 10.83
N MET A 99 -14.51 4.79 10.28
CA MET A 99 -14.34 3.36 10.05
C MET A 99 -14.35 2.55 11.36
N PHE A 100 -13.70 3.06 12.41
CA PHE A 100 -13.66 2.42 13.73
C PHE A 100 -15.03 2.38 14.39
N GLU A 101 -15.79 3.48 14.34
CA GLU A 101 -17.14 3.55 14.89
C GLU A 101 -18.09 2.55 14.19
N ASN A 102 -18.03 2.50 12.85
CA ASN A 102 -18.79 1.53 12.06
C ASN A 102 -18.42 0.08 12.40
N TYR A 103 -17.13 -0.21 12.57
CA TYR A 103 -16.65 -1.52 13.01
C TYR A 103 -17.17 -1.87 14.42
N SER A 104 -17.05 -0.95 15.38
CA SER A 104 -17.52 -1.16 16.76
C SER A 104 -19.03 -1.46 16.78
N ALA A 105 -19.83 -0.73 16.01
CA ALA A 105 -21.28 -0.91 15.96
C ALA A 105 -21.67 -2.27 15.37
N ALA A 106 -20.90 -2.79 14.40
CA ALA A 106 -21.18 -4.05 13.74
C ALA A 106 -20.76 -5.29 14.55
N VAL A 107 -19.68 -5.20 15.33
CA VAL A 107 -19.03 -6.38 15.92
C VAL A 107 -19.32 -6.52 17.42
N HIS A 108 -19.62 -5.46 18.16
CA HIS A 108 -19.78 -5.54 19.62
C HIS A 108 -21.04 -4.82 20.13
N PRO A 109 -21.85 -5.45 21.01
CA PRO A 109 -22.98 -4.79 21.68
C PRO A 109 -22.55 -3.74 22.72
N TYR A 110 -21.25 -3.59 22.96
CA TYR A 110 -20.67 -2.56 23.83
C TYR A 110 -20.02 -1.51 22.93
N HIS A 111 -20.49 -0.26 23.03
CA HIS A 111 -19.86 0.88 22.37
C HIS A 111 -18.39 0.95 22.77
N ILE A 112 -17.48 0.56 21.86
CA ILE A 112 -16.06 0.83 22.06
C ILE A 112 -15.97 2.34 21.86
N HIS A 113 -15.72 3.08 22.94
CA HIS A 113 -15.36 4.49 22.83
C HIS A 113 -14.21 4.59 21.84
N VAL A 114 -14.28 5.54 20.91
CA VAL A 114 -13.18 5.86 20.00
C VAL A 114 -11.93 5.94 20.87
N GLY A 115 -11.05 4.95 20.73
CA GLY A 115 -9.79 4.96 21.47
C GLY A 115 -9.02 6.19 21.05
N ASP A 116 -8.20 6.76 21.93
CA ASP A 116 -7.30 7.82 21.49
C ASP A 116 -6.43 7.29 20.34
N ILE A 117 -6.28 8.07 19.27
CA ILE A 117 -5.30 7.78 18.22
C ILE A 117 -3.92 7.97 18.85
N VAL A 118 -3.12 6.91 18.88
CA VAL A 118 -1.79 6.91 19.50
C VAL A 118 -0.66 7.03 18.48
N ASP A 119 -0.91 6.66 17.22
CA ASP A 119 0.07 6.81 16.14
C ASP A 119 -0.59 6.93 14.76
N ILE A 120 0.09 7.61 13.84
CA ILE A 120 -0.29 7.72 12.43
C ILE A 120 0.96 7.67 11.57
N ILE A 121 1.12 6.58 10.83
CA ILE A 121 2.28 6.34 9.98
C ILE A 121 1.87 6.45 8.51
N ASN A 122 2.54 7.35 7.78
CA ASN A 122 2.42 7.40 6.32
C ASN A 122 3.24 6.25 5.71
N ARG A 123 2.60 5.36 4.96
CA ARG A 123 3.26 4.23 4.29
C ARG A 123 3.53 4.49 2.79
N SER A 124 3.50 5.76 2.37
CA SER A 124 3.81 6.15 0.98
C SER A 124 5.19 5.72 0.52
#